data_AF-G7CHX4-F1
#
_entry.id   AF-G7CHX4-F1
#
_cell.length_a   1.000
_cell.length_b   1.000
_cell.length_c   1.000
_cell.angle_alpha   90.00
_cell.angle_beta   90.00
_cell.angle_gamma   90.00
#
_symmetry.space_group_name_H-M   'P 1'
#
loop_
_entity.id
_entity.type
_entity.pdbx_description
1 polymer ?
#
loop_
_entity_poly.entity_id
_entity_poly.type
_entity_poly.pdbx_seq_one_letter_code
_entity_poly.pdbx_strand_id
1 'polypeptide(L)'
;MAATIGGGAIPLAAPAAADEVAYLVNVTMRPGYNFADADHALAYGRGICDKVVSGRGYADIMADVKVDFANPDEFQASYLISQAANELCPAQIWQLRNSAAGYRPSAS
;
A
#
# COMPACT_ATOMS: atom_id res chain seq x y z
N MET A 1 25.53 42.08 -25.65
CA MET A 1 24.15 41.71 -26.04
C MET A 1 23.97 40.24 -25.66
N ALA A 2 23.44 39.98 -24.47
CA ALA A 2 22.06 39.54 -24.20
C ALA A 2 21.95 37.99 -24.21
N ALA A 3 22.10 37.37 -23.04
CA ALA A 3 21.83 35.96 -22.80
C ALA A 3 20.36 35.81 -22.40
N THR A 4 19.57 35.16 -23.25
CA THR A 4 18.16 34.84 -22.96
C THR A 4 18.09 33.60 -22.07
N ILE A 5 17.74 33.79 -20.80
CA ILE A 5 17.39 32.70 -19.89
C ILE A 5 15.97 32.26 -20.24
N GLY A 6 15.84 31.10 -20.89
CA GLY A 6 14.54 30.47 -21.12
C GLY A 6 14.02 29.86 -19.81
N GLY A 7 13.03 30.49 -19.20
CA GLY A 7 12.32 29.96 -18.04
C GLY A 7 11.36 28.86 -18.46
N GLY A 8 11.78 27.59 -18.39
CA GLY A 8 10.89 26.44 -18.51
C GLY A 8 10.16 26.21 -17.19
N ALA A 9 8.83 26.28 -17.20
CA ALA A 9 8.03 25.82 -16.06
C ALA A 9 8.19 24.30 -15.92
N ILE A 10 8.77 23.85 -14.80
CA ILE A 10 8.81 22.44 -14.45
C ILE A 10 7.41 22.09 -13.92
N PRO A 11 6.62 21.23 -14.60
CA PRO A 11 5.35 20.78 -14.05
C PRO A 11 5.64 20.00 -12.75
N LEU A 12 5.10 20.45 -11.63
CA LEU A 12 5.09 19.69 -10.40
C LEU A 12 4.08 18.54 -10.57
N ALA A 13 4.50 17.32 -10.28
CA ALA A 13 3.59 16.17 -10.30
C ALA A 13 2.45 16.39 -9.28
N ALA A 14 1.21 16.10 -9.68
CA ALA A 14 0.07 16.15 -8.77
C ALA A 14 0.26 15.12 -7.64
N PRO A 15 -0.17 15.43 -6.41
CA PRO A 15 -0.16 14.45 -5.34
C PRO A 15 -1.04 13.26 -5.72
N ALA A 16 -0.55 12.04 -5.47
CA ALA A 16 -1.34 10.83 -5.68
C ALA A 16 -2.55 10.84 -4.73
N ALA A 17 -3.71 10.49 -5.27
CA ALA A 17 -4.97 10.41 -4.55
C ALA A 17 -5.39 8.94 -4.37
N ALA A 18 -6.30 8.69 -3.43
CA ALA A 18 -6.83 7.36 -3.23
C ALA A 18 -7.68 6.90 -4.44
N ASP A 19 -7.46 5.67 -4.89
CA ASP A 19 -8.20 4.96 -5.93
C ASP A 19 -8.79 3.67 -5.37
N GLU A 20 -10.00 3.78 -4.85
CA GLU A 20 -10.75 2.66 -4.27
C GLU A 20 -11.12 1.61 -5.31
N VAL A 21 -11.34 2.02 -6.57
CA VAL A 21 -11.72 1.12 -7.66
C VAL A 21 -10.52 0.26 -8.05
N ALA A 22 -9.34 0.86 -8.23
CA ALA A 22 -8.11 0.13 -8.51
C ALA A 22 -7.78 -0.87 -7.41
N TYR A 23 -7.89 -0.46 -6.14
CA TYR A 23 -7.73 -1.36 -5.00
C TYR A 23 -8.70 -2.55 -5.06
N LEU A 24 -10.00 -2.28 -5.20
CA LEU A 24 -11.02 -3.33 -5.23
C LEU A 24 -10.81 -4.31 -6.37
N VAL A 25 -10.51 -3.83 -7.58
CA VAL A 25 -10.20 -4.69 -8.73
C VAL A 25 -9.03 -5.63 -8.39
N ASN A 26 -7.94 -5.11 -7.82
CA ASN A 26 -6.74 -5.90 -7.56
C ASN A 26 -6.90 -6.93 -6.44
N VAL A 27 -7.74 -6.66 -5.43
CA VAL A 27 -7.89 -7.54 -4.25
C VAL A 27 -9.13 -8.44 -4.31
N THR A 28 -10.16 -8.08 -5.08
CA THR A 28 -11.37 -8.92 -5.22
C THR A 28 -11.30 -9.88 -6.41
N MET A 29 -10.57 -9.51 -7.48
CA MET A 29 -10.37 -10.43 -8.62
C MET A 29 -9.23 -11.43 -8.38
N ARG A 30 -8.33 -11.16 -7.43
CA ARG A 30 -7.29 -12.11 -7.03
C ARG A 30 -7.87 -13.12 -6.04
N PRO A 31 -7.80 -14.43 -6.31
CA PRO A 31 -8.26 -15.43 -5.36
C PRO A 31 -7.41 -15.40 -4.08
N GLY A 32 -8.04 -15.72 -2.94
CA GLY A 32 -7.35 -15.99 -1.67
C GLY A 32 -7.64 -15.02 -0.53
N TYR A 33 -8.19 -13.82 -0.77
CA TYR A 33 -8.57 -12.91 0.33
C TYR A 33 -9.98 -13.16 0.86
N ASN A 34 -10.89 -13.72 0.06
CA ASN A 34 -12.25 -14.10 0.47
C ASN A 34 -12.99 -13.00 1.28
N PHE A 35 -12.81 -11.74 0.91
CA PHE A 35 -13.60 -10.65 1.48
C PHE A 35 -15.10 -10.90 1.24
N ALA A 36 -15.91 -10.68 2.27
CA ALA A 36 -17.37 -10.84 2.22
C ALA A 36 -18.01 -9.95 1.14
N ASP A 37 -17.54 -8.71 1.00
CA ASP A 37 -17.99 -7.72 0.03
C ASP A 37 -16.93 -6.63 -0.17
N ALA A 38 -17.23 -5.65 -1.04
CA ALA A 38 -16.34 -4.54 -1.35
C ALA A 38 -16.09 -3.61 -0.13
N ASP A 39 -17.10 -3.38 0.70
CA ASP A 39 -16.97 -2.51 1.87
C ASP A 39 -16.05 -3.14 2.92
N HIS A 40 -16.13 -4.45 3.12
CA HIS A 40 -15.21 -5.19 3.97
C HIS A 40 -13.77 -5.12 3.44
N ALA A 41 -13.56 -5.28 2.12
CA ALA A 41 -12.24 -5.15 1.52
C ALA A 41 -11.65 -3.75 1.72
N LEU A 42 -12.44 -2.70 1.50
CA LEU A 42 -12.02 -1.31 1.71
C LEU A 42 -11.74 -1.02 3.18
N ALA A 43 -12.58 -1.50 4.09
CA ALA A 43 -12.38 -1.35 5.54
C ALA A 43 -11.06 -1.99 5.98
N TYR A 44 -10.77 -3.21 5.49
CA TYR A 44 -9.50 -3.89 5.77
C TYR A 44 -8.29 -3.11 5.24
N GLY A 45 -8.36 -2.65 3.98
CA GLY A 45 -7.30 -1.86 3.36
C GLY A 45 -7.03 -0.54 4.07
N ARG A 46 -8.09 0.18 4.48
CA ARG A 46 -7.95 1.39 5.31
C ARG A 46 -7.38 1.08 6.69
N GLY A 47 -7.73 -0.07 7.29
CA GLY A 47 -7.12 -0.53 8.54
C GLY A 47 -5.61 -0.76 8.43
N ILE A 48 -5.12 -1.23 7.27
CA ILE A 48 -3.67 -1.29 6.99
C ILE A 48 -3.09 0.12 6.97
N CYS A 49 -3.74 1.07 6.28
CA CYS A 49 -3.30 2.46 6.24
C CYS A 49 -3.22 3.10 7.63
N ASP A 50 -4.21 2.85 8.50
CA ASP A 50 -4.21 3.34 9.88
C ASP A 50 -3.03 2.79 10.69
N LYS A 51 -2.71 1.50 10.53
CA LYS A 51 -1.50 0.90 11.14
C LYS A 51 -0.23 1.60 10.64
N VAL A 52 -0.12 1.88 9.34
CA VAL A 52 1.03 2.60 8.79
C VAL A 52 1.14 3.99 9.41
N VAL A 53 0.05 4.76 9.44
CA VAL A 53 0.03 6.11 10.04
C VAL A 53 0.40 6.07 11.52
N SER A 54 -0.06 5.07 12.26
CA SER A 54 0.28 4.88 13.67
C SER A 54 1.74 4.46 13.91
N GLY A 55 2.53 4.29 12.85
CA GLY A 55 3.94 3.90 12.94
C GLY A 55 4.17 2.42 13.21
N ARG A 56 3.17 1.55 12.99
CA ARG A 56 3.37 0.10 13.09
C ARG A 56 4.36 -0.38 12.04
N GLY A 57 5.26 -1.28 12.44
CA GLY A 57 6.30 -1.81 11.57
C GLY A 57 5.75 -2.70 10.47
N TYR A 58 6.42 -2.73 9.31
CA TYR A 58 6.02 -3.58 8.18
C TYR A 58 5.93 -5.06 8.56
N ALA A 59 6.87 -5.55 9.39
CA ALA A 59 6.90 -6.93 9.85
C ALA A 59 5.65 -7.31 10.69
N ASP A 60 5.18 -6.40 11.54
CA ASP A 60 4.00 -6.63 12.36
C ASP A 60 2.73 -6.62 11.50
N ILE A 61 2.62 -5.67 10.56
CA ILE A 61 1.51 -5.62 9.61
C ILE A 61 1.49 -6.90 8.75
N MET A 62 2.66 -7.37 8.30
CA MET A 62 2.78 -8.64 7.57
C MET A 62 2.30 -9.83 8.41
N ALA A 63 2.70 -9.90 9.68
CA ALA A 63 2.28 -10.96 10.58
C ALA A 63 0.75 -10.95 10.78
N ASP A 64 0.15 -9.78 11.02
CA ASP A 64 -1.30 -9.65 11.14
C ASP A 64 -2.01 -10.17 9.89
N VAL A 65 -1.59 -9.72 8.70
CA VAL A 65 -2.25 -10.11 7.44
C VAL A 65 -2.23 -11.62 7.27
N LYS A 66 -1.07 -12.26 7.49
CA LYS A 66 -0.97 -13.73 7.41
C LYS A 66 -1.88 -14.43 8.42
N VAL A 67 -2.03 -13.88 9.63
CA VAL A 67 -2.93 -14.42 10.67
C VAL A 67 -4.40 -14.22 10.29
N ASP A 68 -4.78 -13.02 9.86
CA ASP A 68 -6.16 -12.65 9.52
C ASP A 68 -6.71 -13.50 8.38
N PHE A 69 -5.88 -13.81 7.37
CA PHE A 69 -6.26 -14.68 6.25
C PHE A 69 -5.93 -16.16 6.47
N ALA A 70 -5.37 -16.52 7.65
CA ALA A 70 -4.87 -17.86 7.95
C ALA A 70 -3.99 -18.45 6.82
N ASN A 71 -3.20 -17.59 6.15
CA ASN A 71 -2.35 -17.98 5.04
C ASN A 71 -0.91 -17.48 5.28
N PRO A 72 0.08 -18.38 5.39
CA PRO A 72 1.47 -17.99 5.60
C PRO A 72 2.17 -17.43 4.36
N ASP A 73 1.52 -17.40 3.18
CA ASP A 73 2.12 -16.90 1.95
C ASP A 73 2.47 -15.40 2.04
N GLU A 74 3.77 -15.13 2.15
CA GLU A 74 4.36 -13.78 2.17
C GLU A 74 4.05 -12.99 0.90
N PHE A 75 3.96 -13.65 -0.26
CA PHE A 75 3.71 -12.93 -1.51
C PHE A 75 2.28 -12.39 -1.53
N GLN A 76 1.29 -13.19 -1.16
CA GLN A 76 -0.08 -12.71 -1.01
C GLN A 76 -0.16 -11.57 0.00
N ALA A 77 0.39 -11.73 1.21
CA ALA A 77 0.30 -10.70 2.24
C ALA A 77 1.00 -9.39 1.84
N SER A 78 2.22 -9.46 1.29
CA SER A 78 2.95 -8.28 0.80
C SER A 78 2.25 -7.57 -0.35
N TYR A 79 1.59 -8.32 -1.24
CA TYR A 79 0.79 -7.74 -2.31
C TYR A 79 -0.37 -6.93 -1.77
N LEU A 80 -1.15 -7.48 -0.83
CA LEU A 80 -2.29 -6.77 -0.22
C LEU A 80 -1.85 -5.48 0.48
N ILE A 81 -0.77 -5.55 1.27
CA ILE A 81 -0.20 -4.38 1.96
C ILE A 81 0.23 -3.31 0.97
N SER A 82 0.88 -3.72 -0.12
CA SER A 82 1.32 -2.80 -1.17
C SER A 82 0.15 -2.18 -1.92
N GLN A 83 -0.92 -2.95 -2.20
CA GLN A 83 -2.14 -2.44 -2.83
C GLN A 83 -2.84 -1.42 -1.93
N ALA A 84 -3.01 -1.71 -0.64
CA ALA A 84 -3.60 -0.76 0.30
C ALA A 84 -2.79 0.55 0.36
N ALA A 85 -1.46 0.46 0.45
CA ALA A 85 -0.62 1.64 0.53
C ALA A 85 -0.57 2.46 -0.76
N ASN A 86 -0.49 1.81 -1.91
CA ASN A 86 -0.42 2.51 -3.20
C ASN A 86 -1.75 3.16 -3.56
N GLU A 87 -2.85 2.44 -3.34
CA GLU A 87 -4.16 2.83 -3.86
C GLU A 87 -5.02 3.55 -2.82
N LEU A 88 -4.90 3.27 -1.51
CA LEU A 88 -5.79 3.89 -0.51
C LEU A 88 -5.11 4.98 0.33
N CYS A 89 -3.81 4.87 0.57
CA CYS A 89 -3.05 5.82 1.38
C CYS A 89 -1.70 6.20 0.75
N PRO A 90 -1.71 6.79 -0.47
CA PRO A 90 -0.49 7.08 -1.20
C PRO A 90 0.44 8.08 -0.50
N ALA A 91 -0.11 8.96 0.33
CA ALA A 91 0.68 9.90 1.14
C ALA A 91 1.56 9.19 2.20
N GLN A 92 1.22 7.94 2.55
CA GLN A 92 1.88 7.14 3.58
C GLN A 92 2.84 6.09 3.00
N ILE A 93 2.93 5.94 1.67
CA ILE A 93 3.81 4.96 1.01
C ILE A 93 5.25 5.07 1.51
N TRP A 94 5.76 6.29 1.69
CA TRP A 94 7.13 6.48 2.16
C TRP A 94 7.33 5.92 3.57
N GLN A 95 6.36 6.10 4.47
CA GLN A 95 6.41 5.57 5.83
C GLN A 95 6.39 4.04 5.83
N LEU A 96 5.55 3.41 5.00
CA LEU A 96 5.55 1.95 4.82
C LEU A 96 6.90 1.45 4.27
N ARG A 97 7.43 2.10 3.23
CA ARG A 97 8.72 1.70 2.63
C ARG A 97 9.88 1.82 3.62
N ASN A 98 9.88 2.88 4.42
CA ASN A 98 10.87 3.07 5.47
C ASN A 98 10.74 2.01 6.57
N SER A 99 9.52 1.64 6.97
CA SER A 99 9.30 0.60 7.99
C SER A 99 9.61 -0.82 7.47
N ALA A 100 9.63 -1.02 6.15
CA ALA A 100 10.08 -2.25 5.50
C ALA A 100 11.60 -2.33 5.31
N ALA A 101 12.37 -1.29 5.65
CA ALA A 101 13.81 -1.29 5.46
C ALA A 101 14.47 -2.41 6.29
N GLY A 102 15.23 -3.28 5.63
CA GLY A 102 15.86 -4.44 6.27
C GLY A 102 14.91 -5.59 6.58
N TYR A 103 13.62 -5.49 6.21
CA TYR A 103 12.69 -6.62 6.29
C TYR A 103 13.21 -7.78 5.44
N ARG A 104 13.20 -8.97 6.03
CA ARG A 104 13.53 -10.23 5.36
C ARG A 104 12.33 -11.15 5.52
N PRO A 105 11.70 -11.57 4.41
CA PRO A 105 10.67 -12.59 4.46
C PRO A 105 11.23 -13.83 5.17
N SER A 106 10.47 -14.38 6.12
CA SER A 106 10.81 -15.68 6.69
C SER A 106 10.75 -16.73 5.57
N ALA A 107 11.80 -17.54 5.44
CA ALA A 107 11.73 -18.71 4.57
C ALA A 107 10.58 -19.60 5.05
N SER A 108 9.60 -19.80 4.17
CA SER A 108 8.41 -20.62 4.40
C SER A 108 8.78 -22.08 4.70
#